data_AF-A0A7S4KTG4-F1
#
_entry.id   AF-A0A7S4KTG4-F1
#
_cell.length_a   1.000
_cell.length_b   1.000
_cell.length_c   1.000
_cell.angle_alpha   90.00
_cell.angle_beta   90.00
_cell.angle_gamma   90.00
#
_symmetry.space_group_name_H-M   'P 1'
#
loop_
_entity.id
_entity.type
_entity.pdbx_description
1 polymer ?
#
loop_
_entity_poly.entity_id
_entity_poly.type
_entity_poly.pdbx_seq_one_letter_code
_entity_poly.pdbx_strand_id
1 'polypeptide(L)'
;MVGSSSSSLSEDEEGPTFCLFLDCVWQIMSQFPCAFEFNDVYLRYILYHSSSGLFGTFLCDSEKERQDCFLRLLTPSLWSTIDDLLPSFTNPFYRPSQHHQILMPSFRIQNILFWKDVYLQHSLGYHSLQDVRLMTPSRFITLDKKKKRKVQEERKVEEEDKDRNKEEKEGKGEEEEEEKEEEEEGEEEEE
;
A
#
# COMPACT_ATOMS: atom_id res chain seq x y z
N MET A 1 -10.14 7.89 4.57
CA MET A 1 -11.53 7.44 4.39
C MET A 1 -11.50 5.93 4.58
N VAL A 2 -11.63 5.46 5.82
CA VAL A 2 -11.94 4.06 6.10
C VAL A 2 -13.46 3.97 6.02
N GLY A 3 -13.95 3.07 5.17
CA GLY A 3 -15.38 2.97 4.88
C GLY A 3 -15.63 2.17 3.61
N SER A 4 -15.15 0.93 3.56
CA SER A 4 -15.79 -0.08 2.72
C SER A 4 -17.03 -0.53 3.47
N SER A 5 -18.18 -0.13 2.96
CA SER A 5 -19.50 -0.44 3.52
C SER A 5 -19.83 -1.90 3.23
N SER A 6 -19.47 -2.80 4.14
CA SER A 6 -20.11 -4.11 4.28
C SER A 6 -20.10 -4.52 5.74
N SER A 7 -21.29 -4.68 6.27
CA SER A 7 -21.65 -4.96 7.65
C SER A 7 -21.19 -6.34 8.14
N SER A 8 -20.11 -6.37 8.92
CA SER A 8 -19.96 -7.20 10.13
C SER A 8 -18.73 -6.67 10.90
N LEU A 9 -18.95 -5.93 11.97
CA LEU A 9 -17.89 -5.53 12.92
C LEU A 9 -17.44 -6.79 13.68
N SER A 10 -16.60 -7.62 13.07
CA SER A 10 -15.67 -8.46 13.83
C SER A 10 -14.47 -7.58 14.22
N GLU A 11 -14.69 -6.65 15.15
CA GLU A 11 -13.61 -5.89 15.82
C GLU A 11 -12.61 -6.85 16.53
N ASP A 12 -12.94 -8.14 16.62
CA ASP A 12 -12.14 -9.22 17.18
C ASP A 12 -11.03 -9.75 16.24
N GLU A 13 -11.00 -9.40 14.95
CA GLU A 13 -9.96 -9.87 14.01
C GLU A 13 -8.76 -8.92 13.85
N GLU A 14 -8.84 -7.67 14.31
CA GLU A 14 -7.78 -6.67 14.15
C GLU A 14 -6.88 -6.58 15.41
N GLY A 15 -5.90 -7.47 15.52
CA GLY A 15 -4.85 -7.37 16.54
C GLY A 15 -3.71 -6.43 16.15
N PRO A 16 -3.01 -5.77 17.12
CA PRO A 16 -1.87 -4.89 16.85
C PRO A 16 -0.58 -5.66 16.52
N THR A 17 -0.67 -6.79 15.80
CA THR A 17 0.44 -7.73 15.56
C THR A 17 1.66 -7.05 14.95
N PHE A 18 1.45 -6.15 13.98
CA PHE A 18 2.54 -5.43 13.36
C PHE A 18 3.18 -4.40 14.32
N CYS A 19 2.39 -3.72 15.15
CA CYS A 19 2.90 -2.83 16.18
C CYS A 19 3.75 -3.59 17.21
N LEU A 20 3.27 -4.74 17.67
CA LEU A 20 3.99 -5.60 18.61
C LEU A 20 5.29 -6.15 18.01
N PHE A 21 5.27 -6.50 16.73
CA PHE A 21 6.48 -6.87 16.00
C PHE A 21 7.51 -5.74 16.02
N LEU A 22 7.11 -4.50 15.71
CA LEU A 22 8.00 -3.36 15.73
C LEU A 22 8.49 -3.01 17.14
N ASP A 23 7.66 -3.18 18.16
CA ASP A 23 8.07 -3.05 19.56
C ASP A 23 9.19 -4.04 19.89
N CYS A 24 9.01 -5.32 19.56
CA CYS A 24 10.04 -6.34 19.74
C CYS A 24 11.35 -5.98 19.02
N VAL A 25 11.30 -5.45 17.79
CA VAL A 25 12.50 -4.97 17.08
C VAL A 25 13.15 -3.81 17.84
N TRP A 26 12.35 -2.86 18.32
CA TRP A 26 12.84 -1.73 19.12
C TRP A 26 13.48 -2.18 20.45
N GLN A 27 12.93 -3.19 21.12
CA GLN A 27 13.53 -3.77 22.33
C GLN A 27 14.92 -4.35 22.04
N ILE A 28 15.05 -5.13 20.96
CA ILE A 28 16.34 -5.73 20.59
C ILE A 28 17.33 -4.64 20.18
N MET A 29 16.91 -3.67 19.38
CA MET A 29 17.74 -2.53 18.98
C MET A 29 18.23 -1.72 20.18
N SER A 30 17.40 -1.56 21.21
CA SER A 30 17.76 -0.88 22.46
C SER A 30 18.81 -1.66 23.27
N GLN A 31 18.76 -3.00 23.24
CA GLN A 31 19.77 -3.85 23.88
C GLN A 31 21.08 -3.93 23.08
N PHE A 32 21.03 -3.70 21.77
CA PHE A 32 22.19 -3.77 20.86
C PHE A 32 22.32 -2.52 19.97
N PRO A 33 22.75 -1.36 20.51
CA PRO A 33 22.73 -0.09 19.80
C PRO A 33 23.57 0.00 18.52
N CYS A 34 24.55 -0.90 18.33
CA CYS A 34 25.42 -0.91 17.15
C CYS A 34 25.02 -1.96 16.09
N ALA A 35 24.00 -2.78 16.37
CA ALA A 35 23.69 -3.98 15.57
C ALA A 35 22.74 -3.71 14.40
N PHE A 36 22.01 -2.60 14.39
CA PHE A 36 21.03 -2.28 13.36
C PHE A 36 21.44 -1.02 12.60
N GLU A 37 21.28 -1.06 11.27
CA GLU A 37 21.57 0.07 10.38
C GLU A 37 20.54 1.17 10.51
N PHE A 38 19.28 0.80 10.77
CA PHE A 38 18.20 1.74 10.96
C PHE A 38 18.08 2.17 12.42
N ASN A 39 17.49 3.35 12.64
CA ASN A 39 17.28 3.94 13.96
C ASN A 39 15.81 3.84 14.43
N ASP A 40 15.52 4.38 15.61
CA ASP A 40 14.18 4.38 16.20
C ASP A 40 13.18 5.29 15.45
N VAL A 41 13.65 6.32 14.75
CA VAL A 41 12.81 7.14 13.86
C VAL A 41 12.29 6.30 12.69
N TYR A 42 13.10 5.39 12.15
CA TYR A 42 12.69 4.48 11.07
C TYR A 42 11.52 3.58 11.48
N LEU A 43 11.59 2.96 12.66
CA LEU A 43 10.53 2.08 13.17
C LEU A 43 9.23 2.86 13.41
N ARG A 44 9.31 4.05 14.00
CA ARG A 44 8.15 4.94 14.18
C ARG A 44 7.55 5.38 12.85
N TYR A 45 8.37 5.68 11.85
CA TYR A 45 7.91 6.09 10.52
C TYR A 45 7.12 4.98 9.85
N ILE A 46 7.61 3.74 9.91
CA ILE A 46 6.90 2.57 9.39
C ILE A 46 5.57 2.36 10.13
N LEU A 47 5.59 2.40 11.47
CA LEU A 47 4.39 2.22 12.29
C LEU A 47 3.32 3.27 12.00
N TYR A 48 3.72 4.53 11.86
CA TYR A 48 2.79 5.60 11.50
C TYR A 48 2.18 5.35 10.12
N HIS A 49 3.03 4.97 9.15
CA HIS A 49 2.58 4.83 7.77
C HIS A 49 1.84 3.53 7.48
N SER A 50 1.91 2.52 8.34
CA SER A 50 1.09 1.31 8.23
C SER A 50 -0.39 1.56 8.45
N SER A 51 -0.76 2.60 9.23
CA SER A 51 -2.16 3.00 9.44
C SER A 51 -2.56 4.28 8.71
N SER A 52 -1.59 5.06 8.21
CA SER A 52 -1.88 6.34 7.54
C SER A 52 -2.68 6.24 6.23
N GLY A 53 -2.61 5.10 5.54
CA GLY A 53 -3.19 4.90 4.21
C GLY A 53 -2.52 5.71 3.09
N LEU A 54 -1.39 6.38 3.35
CA LEU A 54 -0.68 7.19 2.36
C LEU A 54 0.05 6.36 1.30
N PHE A 55 0.53 5.18 1.69
CA PHE A 55 1.28 4.25 0.85
C PHE A 55 0.49 2.96 0.66
N GLY A 56 0.60 2.34 -0.51
CA GLY A 56 -0.02 1.02 -0.72
C GLY A 56 0.77 -0.15 -0.14
N THR A 57 1.91 0.10 0.49
CA THR A 57 2.82 -0.92 1.04
C THR A 57 2.13 -1.85 2.05
N PHE A 58 1.21 -1.32 2.86
CA PHE A 58 0.52 -2.05 3.92
C PHE A 58 -0.99 -2.20 3.67
N LEU A 59 -1.46 -1.91 2.46
CA LEU A 59 -2.86 -2.12 2.09
C LEU A 59 -3.09 -3.55 1.59
N CYS A 60 -4.35 -4.00 1.64
CA CYS A 60 -4.83 -5.33 1.27
C CYS A 60 -4.24 -6.48 2.12
N ASP A 61 -5.00 -7.58 2.18
CA ASP A 61 -4.68 -8.72 3.06
C ASP A 61 -3.89 -9.83 2.34
N SER A 62 -3.81 -9.77 1.01
CA SER A 62 -3.06 -10.72 0.20
C SER A 62 -2.38 -10.09 -1.01
N GLU A 63 -1.32 -10.71 -1.50
CA GLU A 63 -0.63 -10.27 -2.74
C GLU A 63 -1.56 -10.34 -3.96
N LYS A 64 -2.52 -11.28 -3.99
CA LYS A 64 -3.52 -11.36 -5.05
C LYS A 64 -4.38 -10.09 -5.08
N GLU A 65 -4.95 -9.71 -3.95
CA GLU A 65 -5.76 -8.50 -3.83
C GLU A 65 -4.97 -7.23 -4.20
N ARG A 66 -3.68 -7.17 -3.80
CA ARG A 66 -2.80 -6.06 -4.21
C ARG A 66 -2.63 -5.94 -5.73
N GLN A 67 -2.62 -7.07 -6.43
CA GLN A 67 -2.54 -7.13 -7.89
C GLN A 67 -3.86 -6.71 -8.53
N ASP A 68 -4.97 -7.25 -8.04
CA ASP A 68 -6.33 -6.93 -8.52
C ASP A 68 -6.67 -5.45 -8.31
N CYS A 69 -6.18 -4.84 -7.23
CA CYS A 69 -6.31 -3.40 -6.96
C CYS A 69 -5.22 -2.54 -7.61
N PHE A 70 -4.31 -3.11 -8.40
CA PHE A 70 -3.22 -2.41 -9.10
C PHE A 70 -2.37 -1.51 -8.19
N LEU A 71 -2.19 -1.88 -6.92
CA LEU A 71 -1.60 -0.97 -5.92
C LEU A 71 -0.19 -0.51 -6.29
N ARG A 72 0.62 -1.38 -6.90
CA ARG A 72 1.98 -1.02 -7.36
C ARG A 72 1.98 0.14 -8.36
N LEU A 73 0.93 0.26 -9.17
CA LEU A 73 0.78 1.32 -10.16
C LEU A 73 0.10 2.55 -9.54
N LEU A 74 -0.96 2.34 -8.76
CA LEU A 74 -1.83 3.40 -8.26
C LEU A 74 -1.27 4.11 -7.03
N THR A 75 -0.53 3.42 -6.18
CA THR A 75 -0.03 3.97 -4.91
C THR A 75 1.50 4.10 -4.93
N PRO A 76 2.06 4.99 -4.11
CA PRO A 76 3.49 4.99 -3.88
C PRO A 76 3.93 3.89 -2.92
N SER A 77 5.18 3.46 -3.06
CA SER A 77 5.85 2.60 -2.09
C SER A 77 6.40 3.44 -0.93
N LEU A 78 6.16 2.99 0.30
CA LEU A 78 6.77 3.54 1.50
C LEU A 78 8.30 3.51 1.40
N TRP A 79 8.85 2.41 0.90
CA TRP A 79 10.30 2.17 0.81
C TRP A 79 10.99 3.21 -0.06
N SER A 80 10.39 3.58 -1.19
CA SER A 80 10.96 4.63 -2.05
C SER A 80 11.07 5.98 -1.34
N THR A 81 10.17 6.26 -0.40
CA THR A 81 10.23 7.49 0.41
C THR A 81 11.31 7.40 1.47
N ILE A 82 11.45 6.22 2.07
CA ILE A 82 12.49 5.94 3.05
C ILE A 82 13.88 6.06 2.41
N ASP A 83 14.05 5.56 1.19
CA ASP A 83 15.31 5.65 0.44
C ASP A 83 15.70 7.12 0.16
N ASP A 84 14.73 7.96 -0.19
CA ASP A 84 14.94 9.40 -0.38
C ASP A 84 15.35 10.11 0.93
N LEU A 85 14.99 9.56 2.08
CA LEU A 85 15.22 10.11 3.42
C LEU A 85 16.23 9.28 4.25
N LEU A 86 16.96 8.37 3.60
CA LEU A 86 17.82 7.40 4.26
C LEU A 86 18.76 8.02 5.31
N PRO A 87 19.39 9.19 5.08
CA PRO A 87 20.29 9.81 6.06
C PRO A 87 19.63 10.11 7.42
N SER A 88 18.31 10.32 7.46
CA SER A 88 17.55 10.54 8.70
C SER A 88 17.17 9.23 9.41
N PHE A 89 17.20 8.12 8.69
CA PHE A 89 16.83 6.79 9.18
C PHE A 89 18.02 5.91 9.55
N THR A 90 19.23 6.27 9.13
CA THR A 90 20.45 5.54 9.45
C THR A 90 20.90 5.79 10.91
N ASN A 91 21.39 4.74 11.55
CA ASN A 91 21.99 4.74 12.87
C ASN A 91 23.50 5.02 12.73
N PRO A 92 24.02 6.13 13.29
CA PRO A 92 25.44 6.48 13.20
C PRO A 92 26.36 5.52 13.97
N PHE A 93 25.82 4.70 14.87
CA PHE A 93 26.58 3.71 15.63
C PHE A 93 26.61 2.33 14.99
N TYR A 94 25.97 2.16 13.83
CA TYR A 94 25.93 0.89 13.13
C TYR A 94 27.34 0.39 12.77
N ARG A 95 27.64 -0.87 13.12
CA ARG A 95 28.95 -1.50 12.86
C ARG A 95 28.81 -2.78 12.05
N PRO A 96 28.99 -2.71 10.71
CA PRO A 96 28.82 -3.87 9.85
C PRO A 96 29.75 -5.05 10.17
N SER A 97 30.94 -4.74 10.67
CA SER A 97 31.98 -5.74 10.95
C SER A 97 31.65 -6.68 12.13
N GLN A 98 30.63 -6.36 12.95
CA GLN A 98 30.22 -7.19 14.10
C GLN A 98 29.08 -8.18 13.76
N HIS A 99 28.57 -8.20 12.52
CA HIS A 99 27.40 -9.00 12.12
C HIS A 99 27.56 -10.52 12.12
N HIS A 100 28.77 -11.04 12.33
CA HIS A 100 28.97 -12.48 12.49
C HIS A 100 28.57 -12.99 13.90
N GLN A 101 28.12 -12.11 14.81
CA GLN A 101 27.61 -12.52 16.12
C GLN A 101 26.08 -12.65 16.13
N ILE A 102 25.61 -13.79 16.62
CA ILE A 102 24.19 -14.04 16.89
C ILE A 102 23.75 -13.14 18.06
N LEU A 103 22.70 -12.34 17.85
CA LEU A 103 22.12 -11.51 18.92
C LEU A 103 21.31 -12.39 19.87
N MET A 104 21.63 -12.31 21.17
CA MET A 104 20.92 -13.04 22.23
C MET A 104 20.30 -12.04 23.23
N PRO A 105 19.12 -11.47 22.92
CA PRO A 105 18.47 -10.51 23.79
C PRO A 105 18.01 -11.13 25.11
N SER A 106 17.95 -10.31 26.16
CA SER A 106 17.37 -10.67 27.44
C SER A 106 15.87 -10.35 27.46
N PHE A 107 15.05 -11.36 27.74
CA PHE A 107 13.59 -11.23 27.84
C PHE A 107 13.08 -11.06 29.28
N ARG A 108 13.96 -10.67 30.21
CA ARG A 108 13.56 -10.40 31.59
C ARG A 108 12.72 -9.14 31.63
N ILE A 109 11.64 -9.14 32.43
CA ILE A 109 10.74 -8.00 32.58
C ILE A 109 11.50 -6.70 32.93
N GLN A 110 12.56 -6.81 33.74
CA GLN A 110 13.41 -5.68 34.13
C GLN A 110 14.18 -5.03 32.97
N ASN A 111 14.35 -5.77 31.86
CA ASN A 111 15.08 -5.33 30.67
C ASN A 111 14.13 -4.92 29.52
N ILE A 112 12.81 -5.06 29.72
CA ILE A 112 11.81 -4.57 28.77
C ILE A 112 11.61 -3.09 29.03
N LEU A 113 11.91 -2.28 28.02
CA LEU A 113 11.74 -0.84 28.10
C LEU A 113 10.34 -0.47 27.59
N PHE A 114 9.78 0.61 28.13
CA PHE A 114 8.52 1.13 27.60
C PHE A 114 8.80 2.10 26.45
N TRP A 115 8.24 1.83 25.26
CA TRP A 115 8.45 2.65 24.06
C TRP A 115 7.62 3.94 24.13
N LYS A 116 8.08 4.88 24.96
CA LYS A 116 7.39 6.12 25.30
C LYS A 116 6.98 6.92 24.06
N ASP A 117 7.85 6.98 23.06
CA ASP A 117 7.61 7.79 21.85
C ASP A 117 6.44 7.29 20.98
N VAL A 118 6.06 6.02 21.11
CA VAL A 118 4.89 5.45 20.42
C VAL A 118 3.66 5.51 21.32
N TYR A 119 3.77 5.04 22.56
CA TYR A 119 2.59 4.86 23.43
C TYR A 119 2.17 6.12 24.20
N LEU A 120 3.05 7.12 24.37
CA LEU A 120 2.75 8.38 25.07
C LEU A 120 2.60 9.58 24.13
N GLN A 121 2.42 9.34 22.83
CA GLN A 121 2.34 10.39 21.80
C GLN A 121 1.30 11.50 22.06
N HIS A 122 0.26 11.24 22.87
CA HIS A 122 -0.81 12.20 23.17
C HIS A 122 -0.71 12.85 24.55
N SER A 123 0.08 12.29 25.47
CA SER A 123 0.01 12.65 26.89
C SER A 123 1.12 13.60 27.34
N LEU A 124 2.13 13.81 26.51
CA LEU A 124 3.24 14.70 26.78
C LEU A 124 3.51 15.48 25.49
N GLY A 125 4.07 16.69 25.54
CA GLY A 125 4.42 17.51 24.36
C GLY A 125 5.52 16.91 23.46
N TYR A 126 5.54 15.59 23.29
CA TYR A 126 6.42 14.83 22.44
C TYR A 126 5.86 14.89 21.02
N HIS A 127 6.55 15.62 20.17
CA HIS A 127 6.21 15.76 18.75
C HIS A 127 6.73 14.58 17.89
N SER A 128 7.19 13.46 18.47
CA SER A 128 7.97 12.44 17.74
C SER A 128 7.26 11.88 16.48
N LEU A 129 5.96 11.62 16.55
CA LEU A 129 5.17 11.15 15.41
C LEU A 129 4.65 12.31 14.54
N GLN A 130 4.56 13.52 15.09
CA GLN A 130 4.30 14.72 14.29
C GLN A 130 5.50 15.04 13.39
N ASP A 131 6.73 14.87 13.90
CA ASP A 131 7.96 15.03 13.16
C ASP A 131 8.01 14.01 12.00
N VAL A 132 7.68 12.75 12.27
CA VAL A 132 7.48 11.69 11.26
C VAL A 132 6.43 12.07 10.22
N ARG A 133 5.29 12.62 10.63
CA ARG A 133 4.22 13.07 9.72
C ARG A 133 4.71 14.20 8.81
N LEU A 134 5.51 15.13 9.35
CA LEU A 134 6.08 16.26 8.61
C LEU A 134 7.24 15.86 7.69
N MET A 135 7.86 14.69 7.89
CA MET A 135 8.91 14.15 7.02
C MET A 135 8.40 13.65 5.66
N THR A 136 7.10 13.71 5.39
CA THR A 136 6.54 13.34 4.08
C THR A 136 6.99 14.30 2.97
N PRO A 137 7.66 13.83 1.90
CA PRO A 137 8.10 14.69 0.80
C PRO A 137 6.96 15.42 0.09
N SER A 138 7.12 16.71 -0.22
CA SER A 138 6.15 17.51 -0.98
C SER A 138 5.82 16.95 -2.39
N ARG A 139 6.63 16.00 -2.89
CA ARG A 139 6.38 15.28 -4.16
C ARG A 139 5.06 14.51 -4.15
N PHE A 140 4.56 14.05 -3.00
CA PHE A 140 3.34 13.24 -2.90
C PHE A 140 2.07 13.99 -3.34
N ILE A 141 1.93 15.27 -2.98
CA ILE A 141 0.79 16.12 -3.38
C ILE A 141 0.72 16.28 -4.91
N THR A 142 1.86 16.17 -5.60
CA THR A 142 1.95 16.38 -7.05
C THR A 142 1.65 15.10 -7.83
N LEU A 143 2.03 13.94 -7.30
CA LEU A 143 1.75 12.63 -7.91
C LEU A 143 0.25 12.32 -7.94
N ASP A 144 -0.50 12.74 -6.93
CA ASP A 144 -1.97 12.66 -6.94
C ASP A 144 -2.59 13.37 -8.15
N LYS A 145 -2.05 14.52 -8.56
CA LYS A 145 -2.54 15.28 -9.72
C LYS A 145 -2.20 14.60 -11.05
N LYS A 146 -1.05 13.95 -11.16
CA LYS A 146 -0.62 13.25 -12.39
C LYS A 146 -1.24 11.85 -12.52
N LYS A 147 -1.35 11.10 -11.41
CA LYS A 147 -1.95 9.76 -11.40
C LYS A 147 -3.46 9.80 -11.62
N LYS A 148 -4.18 10.78 -11.04
CA LYS A 148 -5.61 10.97 -11.37
C LYS A 148 -5.86 11.19 -12.86
N ARG A 149 -4.97 11.93 -13.53
CA ARG A 149 -5.07 12.15 -14.99
C ARG A 149 -4.85 10.86 -15.77
N LYS A 150 -3.85 10.06 -15.39
CA LYS A 150 -3.51 8.82 -16.11
C LYS A 150 -4.57 7.72 -15.94
N VAL A 151 -5.13 7.57 -14.74
CA VAL A 151 -6.24 6.61 -14.48
C VAL A 151 -7.52 7.02 -15.22
N GLN A 152 -7.79 8.32 -15.32
CA GLN A 152 -8.94 8.84 -16.05
C GLN A 152 -8.79 8.67 -17.56
N GLU A 153 -7.54 8.63 -18.06
CA GLU A 153 -7.22 8.40 -19.47
C GLU A 153 -7.27 6.91 -19.81
N GLU A 154 -6.74 6.03 -18.96
CA GLU A 154 -6.86 4.58 -19.13
C GLU A 154 -8.32 4.08 -19.02
N ARG A 155 -9.14 4.64 -18.11
CA ARG A 155 -10.58 4.31 -18.04
C ARG A 155 -11.37 4.78 -19.27
N LYS A 156 -10.98 5.92 -19.88
CA LYS A 156 -11.60 6.38 -21.13
C LYS A 156 -11.28 5.45 -22.29
N VAL A 157 -10.03 4.99 -22.39
CA VAL A 157 -9.63 4.04 -23.43
C VAL A 157 -10.38 2.71 -23.28
N GLU A 158 -10.56 2.23 -22.05
CA GLU A 158 -11.29 0.98 -21.78
C GLU A 158 -12.81 1.07 -22.02
N GLU A 159 -13.41 2.27 -21.84
CA GLU A 159 -14.79 2.55 -22.27
C GLU A 159 -14.90 2.63 -23.80
N GLU A 160 -13.98 3.34 -24.47
CA GLU A 160 -13.97 3.46 -25.94
C GLU A 160 -13.76 2.10 -26.64
N ASP A 161 -12.90 1.24 -26.10
CA ASP A 161 -12.69 -0.12 -26.62
C ASP A 161 -13.92 -1.02 -26.40
N LYS A 162 -14.70 -0.80 -25.33
CA LYS A 162 -15.97 -1.51 -25.11
C LYS A 162 -17.05 -1.06 -26.08
N ASP A 163 -17.14 0.24 -26.36
CA ASP A 163 -18.13 0.77 -27.30
C ASP A 163 -17.85 0.28 -28.73
N ARG A 164 -16.58 0.28 -29.19
CA ARG A 164 -16.23 -0.29 -30.51
C ARG A 164 -16.55 -1.77 -30.64
N ASN A 165 -16.24 -2.55 -29.61
CA ASN A 165 -16.53 -4.00 -29.62
C ASN A 165 -18.03 -4.31 -29.58
N LYS A 166 -18.85 -3.34 -29.15
CA LYS A 166 -20.30 -3.45 -29.15
C LYS A 166 -20.87 -3.10 -30.53
N GLU A 167 -20.38 -2.03 -31.15
CA GLU A 167 -20.74 -1.66 -32.54
C GLU A 167 -20.37 -2.75 -33.55
N GLU A 168 -19.20 -3.38 -33.42
CA GLU A 168 -18.80 -4.51 -34.28
C GLU A 168 -19.66 -5.78 -34.10
N LYS A 169 -20.30 -5.94 -32.93
CA LYS A 169 -21.23 -7.05 -32.67
C LYS A 169 -22.64 -6.77 -33.15
N GLU A 170 -23.08 -5.51 -33.08
CA GLU A 170 -24.38 -5.09 -33.62
C GLU A 170 -24.36 -5.11 -35.15
N GLY A 171 -23.30 -4.62 -35.81
CA GLY A 171 -23.19 -4.67 -37.27
C GLY A 171 -23.11 -6.10 -37.86
N LYS A 172 -22.47 -7.04 -37.14
CA LYS A 172 -22.49 -8.46 -37.55
C LYS A 172 -23.84 -9.14 -37.35
N GLY A 173 -24.63 -8.67 -36.39
CA GLY A 173 -26.00 -9.18 -36.19
C GLY A 173 -26.93 -8.71 -37.30
N GLU A 174 -26.77 -7.48 -37.76
CA GLU A 174 -27.54 -6.91 -38.89
C GLU A 174 -27.16 -7.57 -40.23
N GLU A 175 -25.88 -7.82 -40.51
CA GLU A 175 -25.44 -8.54 -41.72
C GLU A 175 -25.93 -10.01 -41.72
N GLU A 176 -25.95 -10.70 -40.57
CA GLU A 176 -26.50 -12.07 -40.46
C GLU A 176 -28.04 -12.13 -40.50
N GLU A 177 -28.74 -11.02 -40.25
CA GLU A 177 -30.20 -10.90 -40.42
C GLU A 177 -30.57 -10.58 -41.88
N GLU A 178 -29.85 -9.69 -42.56
CA GLU A 178 -30.04 -9.41 -44.00
C GLU A 178 -29.75 -10.65 -44.87
N GLU A 179 -28.68 -11.42 -44.60
CA GLU A 179 -28.39 -12.66 -45.36
C GLU A 179 -29.48 -13.73 -45.19
N LYS A 180 -30.21 -13.75 -44.06
CA LYS A 180 -31.33 -14.68 -43.84
C LYS A 180 -32.62 -14.23 -44.51
N GLU A 181 -32.89 -12.92 -44.55
CA GLU A 181 -34.03 -12.39 -45.28
C GLU A 181 -33.87 -12.57 -46.79
N GLU A 182 -32.65 -12.43 -47.34
CA GLU A 182 -32.36 -12.72 -48.75
C GLU A 182 -32.46 -14.22 -49.09
N GLU A 183 -32.10 -15.13 -48.17
CA GLU A 183 -32.30 -16.58 -48.35
C GLU A 183 -33.79 -16.98 -48.29
N GLU A 184 -34.60 -16.35 -47.43
CA GLU A 184 -36.05 -16.62 -47.35
C GLU A 184 -36.83 -16.06 -48.56
N GLU A 185 -36.48 -14.88 -49.07
CA GLU A 185 -37.11 -14.34 -50.31
C GLU A 185 -36.75 -15.15 -51.56
N GLY A 186 -35.58 -15.79 -51.59
CA GLY A 186 -35.16 -16.66 -52.70
C GLY A 186 -35.90 -17.99 -52.78
N GLU A 187 -36.41 -18.51 -51.65
CA GLU A 187 -37.17 -19.76 -51.61
C GLU A 187 -38.66 -19.58 -51.98
N GLU A 188 -39.23 -18.37 -51.85
CA GLU A 188 -40.63 -18.09 -52.24
C GLU A 188 -40.82 -17.83 -53.76
N GLU A 189 -39.76 -17.54 -54.53
CA GLU A 189 -39.84 -17.35 -55.99
C GLU A 189 -39.72 -18.65 -56.82
N GLU A 190 -39.43 -19.80 -56.20
CA GLU A 190 -39.28 -21.11 -56.88
C GLU A 190 -40.52 -22.03 -56.81
N GLU A 191 -41.67 -21.61 -56.26
CA GLU A 191 -42.95 -22.38 -56.26
C GLU A 191 -43.96 -21.98 -57.36
#